data_AF-A0A357HD01-F1
#
_entry.id   AF-A0A357HD01-F1
#
_cell.length_a   1.000
_cell.length_b   1.000
_cell.length_c   1.000
_cell.angle_alpha   90.00
_cell.angle_beta   90.00
_cell.angle_gamma   90.00
#
_symmetry.space_group_name_H-M   'P 1'
#
loop_
_entity.id
_entity.type
_entity.pdbx_description
1 polymer ?
#
loop_
_entity_poly.entity_id
_entity_poly.type
_entity_poly.pdbx_seq_one_letter_code
_entity_poly.pdbx_strand_id
1 'polypeptide(L)'
;MVSVKMLKNYADFIIDVGLKTTTRQSVLIYADVEMANFVRYLVGELYKARVRRVSVHYTDQSIARMWLINTPETRIVSAAQQFSDEIAHAGASGQALIFLTSCTMDSRKRFPADKLAILRKALNDNIVSFEPYLSDKVKHIEAIVPTRNWAADCFPDMTPSQATNRMWEL
;
A
#
# COMPACT_ATOMS: atom_id res chain seq x y z
N MET A 1 -10.29 -13.70 17.18
CA MET A 1 -9.28 -13.93 16.13
C MET A 1 -9.96 -13.64 14.81
N VAL A 2 -9.40 -12.79 13.95
CA VAL A 2 -9.99 -12.49 12.64
C VAL A 2 -10.29 -13.79 11.89
N SER A 3 -11.51 -13.93 11.39
CA SER A 3 -11.87 -15.14 10.64
C SER A 3 -11.21 -15.13 9.26
N VAL A 4 -10.69 -16.28 8.82
CA VAL A 4 -10.15 -16.46 7.46
C VAL A 4 -11.19 -16.09 6.40
N LYS A 5 -12.48 -16.31 6.69
CA LYS A 5 -13.60 -15.93 5.84
C LYS A 5 -13.66 -14.42 5.61
N MET A 6 -13.43 -13.62 6.64
CA MET A 6 -13.45 -12.15 6.55
C MET A 6 -12.31 -11.61 5.69
N LEU A 7 -11.09 -12.13 5.87
CA LEU A 7 -9.94 -11.75 5.04
C LEU A 7 -10.15 -12.11 3.57
N LYS A 8 -10.72 -13.29 3.30
CA LYS A 8 -11.08 -13.70 1.94
C LYS A 8 -12.16 -12.81 1.33
N ASN A 9 -13.26 -12.57 2.05
CA ASN A 9 -14.32 -11.70 1.57
C ASN A 9 -13.80 -10.29 1.24
N TYR A 10 -12.88 -9.76 2.05
CA TYR A 10 -12.29 -8.46 1.78
C TYR A 10 -11.35 -8.48 0.57
N ALA A 11 -10.54 -9.55 0.41
CA ALA A 11 -9.75 -9.74 -0.79
C ALA A 11 -10.62 -9.84 -2.05
N ASP A 12 -11.71 -10.62 -2.01
CA ASP A 12 -12.67 -10.75 -3.11
C ASP A 12 -13.30 -9.39 -3.45
N PHE A 13 -13.67 -8.59 -2.45
CA PHE A 13 -14.15 -7.22 -2.66
C PHE A 13 -13.12 -6.35 -3.39
N ILE A 14 -11.85 -6.36 -2.94
CA ILE A 14 -10.76 -5.62 -3.60
C ILE A 14 -10.61 -6.06 -5.06
N ILE A 15 -10.70 -7.36 -5.35
CA ILE A 15 -10.48 -7.92 -6.68
C ILE A 15 -11.65 -7.63 -7.63
N ASP A 16 -12.87 -7.96 -7.20
CA ASP A 16 -14.05 -7.98 -8.05
C ASP A 16 -14.75 -6.62 -8.14
N VAL A 17 -14.80 -5.88 -7.02
CA VAL A 17 -15.48 -4.58 -6.97
C VAL A 17 -14.50 -3.45 -7.20
N GLY A 18 -13.38 -3.50 -6.49
CA GLY A 18 -12.38 -2.44 -6.46
C GLY A 18 -11.53 -2.36 -7.72
N LEU A 19 -10.77 -3.41 -7.98
CA LEU A 19 -9.83 -3.48 -9.09
C LEU A 19 -10.50 -3.88 -10.39
N LYS A 20 -11.55 -4.71 -10.34
CA LYS A 20 -12.21 -5.33 -11.51
C LYS A 20 -11.18 -5.97 -12.45
N THR A 21 -10.20 -6.70 -11.92
CA THR A 21 -9.08 -7.22 -12.71
C THR A 21 -9.58 -8.11 -13.86
N THR A 22 -8.90 -8.08 -15.00
CA THR A 22 -9.20 -8.98 -16.12
C THR A 22 -8.29 -10.20 -16.09
N THR A 23 -8.75 -11.30 -16.70
CA THR A 23 -7.93 -12.48 -16.91
C THR A 23 -6.65 -12.13 -17.66
N ARG A 24 -5.50 -12.66 -17.24
CA ARG A 24 -4.15 -12.42 -17.79
C ARG A 24 -3.58 -11.01 -17.58
N GLN A 25 -4.24 -10.13 -16.82
CA GLN A 25 -3.61 -8.89 -16.38
C GLN A 25 -2.51 -9.17 -15.34
N SER A 26 -1.42 -8.39 -15.31
CA SER A 26 -0.45 -8.45 -14.21
C SER A 26 -0.83 -7.44 -13.13
N VAL A 27 -0.55 -7.75 -11.87
CA VAL A 27 -0.92 -6.92 -10.72
C VAL A 27 0.32 -6.59 -9.90
N LEU A 28 0.46 -5.33 -9.52
CA LEU A 28 1.52 -4.82 -8.67
C LEU A 28 0.91 -4.28 -7.37
N ILE A 29 1.32 -4.85 -6.25
CA ILE A 29 0.81 -4.54 -4.91
C ILE A 29 1.87 -3.79 -4.13
N TYR A 30 1.52 -2.62 -3.58
CA TYR A 30 2.30 -1.90 -2.60
C TYR A 30 1.67 -2.11 -1.22
N ALA A 31 2.46 -2.55 -0.24
CA ALA A 31 1.97 -2.82 1.10
C ALA A 31 3.03 -2.57 2.16
N ASP A 32 2.61 -2.37 3.41
CA ASP A 32 3.50 -2.47 4.55
C ASP A 32 3.73 -3.94 4.94
N VAL A 33 4.91 -4.28 5.43
CA VAL A 33 5.27 -5.64 5.88
C VAL A 33 4.35 -6.14 7.00
N GLU A 34 3.79 -5.26 7.83
CA GLU A 34 2.78 -5.62 8.83
C GLU A 34 1.51 -6.23 8.19
N MET A 35 1.23 -5.90 6.92
CA MET A 35 0.07 -6.40 6.17
C MET A 35 0.35 -7.73 5.45
N ALA A 36 1.55 -8.30 5.56
CA ALA A 36 1.95 -9.48 4.80
C ALA A 36 1.01 -10.68 4.93
N ASN A 37 0.37 -10.85 6.10
CA ASN A 37 -0.64 -11.90 6.29
C ASN A 37 -1.84 -11.71 5.36
N PHE A 38 -2.41 -10.51 5.29
CA PHE A 38 -3.52 -10.20 4.39
C PHE A 38 -3.09 -10.27 2.92
N VAL A 39 -1.90 -9.75 2.59
CA VAL A 39 -1.36 -9.81 1.22
C VAL A 39 -1.27 -11.24 0.71
N ARG A 40 -0.85 -12.22 1.54
CA ARG A 40 -0.82 -13.63 1.14
C ARG A 40 -2.20 -14.15 0.74
N TYR A 41 -3.26 -13.76 1.44
CA TYR A 41 -4.63 -14.12 1.07
C TYR A 41 -5.04 -13.44 -0.24
N LEU A 42 -4.79 -12.13 -0.36
CA LEU A 42 -5.10 -11.35 -1.56
C LEU A 42 -4.41 -11.90 -2.81
N VAL A 43 -3.12 -12.23 -2.72
CA VAL A 43 -2.37 -12.87 -3.80
C VAL A 43 -2.97 -14.22 -4.19
N GLY A 44 -3.39 -15.02 -3.20
CA GLY A 44 -4.06 -16.30 -3.44
C GLY A 44 -5.36 -16.14 -4.23
N GLU A 45 -6.22 -15.18 -3.85
CA GLU A 45 -7.47 -14.91 -4.56
C GLU A 45 -7.23 -14.31 -5.95
N LEU A 46 -6.23 -13.42 -6.11
CA LEU A 46 -5.84 -12.88 -7.43
C LEU A 46 -5.46 -13.99 -8.41
N TYR A 47 -4.68 -15.00 -7.97
CA TYR A 47 -4.33 -16.12 -8.84
C TYR A 47 -5.52 -17.02 -9.18
N LYS A 48 -6.52 -17.15 -8.28
CA LYS A 48 -7.78 -17.82 -8.64
C LYS A 48 -8.57 -17.04 -9.70
N ALA A 49 -8.49 -15.72 -9.69
CA ALA A 49 -9.01 -14.84 -10.74
C ALA A 49 -8.19 -14.88 -12.06
N ARG A 50 -7.18 -15.75 -12.15
CA ARG A 50 -6.36 -15.99 -13.36
C ARG A 50 -5.61 -14.75 -13.85
N VAL A 51 -5.10 -13.93 -12.93
CA VAL A 51 -4.10 -12.91 -13.27
C VAL A 51 -2.82 -13.57 -13.80
N ARG A 52 -2.06 -12.87 -14.65
CA ARG A 52 -0.83 -13.41 -15.27
C ARG A 52 0.32 -13.49 -14.27
N ARG A 53 0.50 -12.45 -13.46
CA ARG A 53 1.59 -12.32 -12.48
C ARG A 53 1.16 -11.36 -11.39
N VAL A 54 1.56 -11.66 -10.15
CA VAL A 54 1.48 -10.73 -9.04
C VAL A 54 2.89 -10.39 -8.57
N SER A 55 3.20 -9.09 -8.47
CA SER A 55 4.42 -8.57 -7.86
C SER A 55 4.04 -7.80 -6.60
N VAL A 56 4.85 -7.90 -5.54
CA VAL A 56 4.57 -7.25 -4.26
C VAL A 56 5.78 -6.45 -3.81
N HIS A 57 5.57 -5.17 -3.52
CA HIS A 57 6.54 -4.25 -2.98
C HIS A 57 6.20 -3.98 -1.52
N TYR A 58 7.00 -4.55 -0.63
CA TYR A 58 6.88 -4.29 0.80
C TYR A 58 7.70 -3.09 1.20
N THR A 59 7.10 -2.25 2.03
CA THR A 59 7.79 -1.25 2.83
C THR A 59 7.73 -1.64 4.31
N ASP A 60 8.70 -1.17 5.08
CA ASP A 60 8.67 -1.27 6.54
C ASP A 60 8.83 0.14 7.08
N GLN A 61 7.87 0.60 7.91
CA GLN A 61 7.89 1.98 8.41
C GLN A 61 9.14 2.32 9.21
N SER A 62 9.70 1.35 9.96
CA SER A 62 10.89 1.56 10.77
C SER A 62 12.12 1.73 9.88
N ILE A 63 12.25 0.89 8.85
CA ILE A 63 13.31 1.00 7.85
C ILE A 63 13.19 2.29 7.05
N ALA A 64 11.98 2.65 6.60
CA ALA A 64 11.71 3.89 5.89
C ALA A 64 12.08 5.12 6.74
N ARG A 65 11.79 5.08 8.04
CA ARG A 65 12.18 6.14 8.98
C ARG A 65 13.69 6.27 9.10
N MET A 66 14.39 5.15 9.30
CA MET A 66 15.86 5.14 9.36
C MET A 66 16.47 5.66 8.06
N TRP A 67 15.92 5.26 6.91
CA TRP A 67 16.35 5.78 5.61
C TRP A 67 16.16 7.31 5.55
N LEU A 68 14.97 7.84 5.87
CA LEU A 68 14.72 9.29 5.82
C LEU A 68 15.66 10.10 6.72
N ILE A 69 15.94 9.60 7.93
CA ILE A 69 16.84 10.27 8.89
C ILE A 69 18.28 10.30 8.34
N ASN A 70 18.75 9.20 7.76
CA ASN A 70 20.14 9.01 7.37
C ASN A 70 20.43 9.37 5.90
N THR A 71 19.45 9.94 5.19
CA THR A 71 19.56 10.22 3.76
C THR A 71 19.57 11.73 3.48
N PRO A 72 20.56 12.23 2.70
CA PRO A 72 20.59 13.61 2.25
C PRO A 72 19.42 13.87 1.30
N GLU A 73 18.98 15.12 1.25
CA GLU A 73 17.76 15.52 0.55
C GLU A 73 17.79 15.17 -0.94
N THR A 74 18.94 15.35 -1.60
CA THR A 74 19.13 15.01 -3.02
C THR A 74 18.77 13.55 -3.31
N ARG A 75 19.18 12.62 -2.43
CA ARG A 75 18.85 11.20 -2.57
C ARG A 75 17.37 10.89 -2.27
N ILE A 76 16.72 11.67 -1.41
CA ILE A 76 15.28 11.55 -1.16
C ILE A 76 14.50 11.95 -2.42
N VAL A 77 14.90 13.05 -3.07
CA VAL A 77 14.30 13.50 -4.34
C VAL A 77 14.51 12.45 -5.43
N SER A 78 15.72 11.89 -5.56
CA SER A 78 15.97 10.82 -6.54
C SER A 78 15.12 9.57 -6.29
N ALA A 79 14.90 9.19 -5.02
CA ALA A 79 14.05 8.04 -4.70
C ALA A 79 12.57 8.29 -5.07
N ALA A 80 12.08 9.53 -4.91
CA ALA A 80 10.74 9.91 -5.36
C ALA A 80 10.60 9.77 -6.88
N GLN A 81 11.63 10.16 -7.65
CA GLN A 81 11.64 9.96 -9.10
C GLN A 81 11.58 8.48 -9.49
N GLN A 82 12.41 7.64 -8.85
CA GLN A 82 12.43 6.20 -9.13
C GLN A 82 11.07 5.55 -8.88
N PHE A 83 10.39 5.95 -7.81
CA PHE A 83 9.03 5.48 -7.52
C PHE A 83 8.03 5.91 -8.60
N SER A 84 8.09 7.17 -9.02
CA SER A 84 7.22 7.68 -10.10
C SER A 84 7.45 6.95 -11.43
N ASP A 85 8.71 6.68 -11.78
CA ASP A 85 9.08 5.94 -12.99
C ASP A 85 8.55 4.49 -12.94
N GLU A 86 8.57 3.86 -11.77
CA GLU A 86 8.04 2.51 -11.56
C GLU A 86 6.51 2.46 -11.80
N ILE A 87 5.77 3.42 -11.22
CA ILE A 87 4.31 3.52 -11.44
C ILE A 87 3.99 3.78 -12.91
N ALA A 88 4.73 4.70 -13.54
CA ALA A 88 4.55 5.01 -14.95
C ALA A 88 4.83 3.77 -15.83
N HIS A 89 5.89 3.02 -15.55
CA HIS A 89 6.22 1.79 -16.26
C HIS A 89 5.15 0.69 -16.08
N ALA A 90 4.68 0.51 -14.84
CA ALA A 90 3.62 -0.45 -14.54
C ALA A 90 2.33 -0.11 -15.29
N GLY A 91 1.94 1.17 -15.27
CA GLY A 91 0.79 1.69 -15.98
C GLY A 91 0.88 1.55 -17.50
N ALA A 92 2.02 1.93 -18.09
CA ALA A 92 2.28 1.78 -19.53
C ALA A 92 2.23 0.30 -19.98
N SER A 93 2.59 -0.61 -19.09
CA SER A 93 2.54 -2.06 -19.33
C SER A 93 1.16 -2.69 -19.08
N GLY A 94 0.14 -1.87 -18.73
CA GLY A 94 -1.22 -2.32 -18.45
C GLY A 94 -1.36 -3.12 -17.15
N GLN A 95 -0.41 -2.99 -16.22
CA GLN A 95 -0.50 -3.64 -14.91
C GLN A 95 -1.56 -2.96 -14.06
N ALA A 96 -2.35 -3.73 -13.32
CA ALA A 96 -3.23 -3.18 -12.32
C ALA A 96 -2.45 -2.87 -11.03
N LEU A 97 -2.81 -1.80 -10.33
CA LEU A 97 -2.12 -1.32 -9.14
C LEU A 97 -3.01 -1.52 -7.91
N ILE A 98 -2.44 -2.06 -6.83
CA ILE A 98 -3.11 -2.12 -5.53
C ILE A 98 -2.22 -1.41 -4.52
N PHE A 99 -2.73 -0.37 -3.88
CA PHE A 99 -2.08 0.30 -2.76
C PHE A 99 -2.80 -0.10 -1.47
N LEU A 100 -2.12 -0.86 -0.62
CA LEU A 100 -2.61 -1.18 0.71
C LEU A 100 -2.03 -0.18 1.71
N THR A 101 -2.90 0.63 2.29
CA THR A 101 -2.53 1.71 3.22
C THR A 101 -3.15 1.50 4.60
N SER A 102 -2.70 2.27 5.58
CA SER A 102 -3.28 2.27 6.93
C SER A 102 -3.40 3.70 7.43
N CYS A 103 -4.43 4.00 8.21
CA CYS A 103 -4.64 5.35 8.73
C CYS A 103 -3.80 5.56 9.99
N THR A 104 -2.56 6.00 9.86
CA THR A 104 -1.79 6.43 11.04
C THR A 104 -2.19 7.87 11.42
N MET A 105 -2.79 8.05 12.59
CA MET A 105 -3.29 9.35 13.06
C MET A 105 -2.15 10.34 13.41
N ASP A 106 -0.93 9.84 13.64
CA ASP A 106 0.22 10.70 13.97
C ASP A 106 1.52 10.29 13.24
N SER A 107 1.55 10.47 11.92
CA SER A 107 2.77 10.27 11.13
C SER A 107 3.91 11.24 11.51
N ARG A 108 3.58 12.39 12.12
CA ARG A 108 4.55 13.44 12.49
C ARG A 108 5.37 13.05 13.71
N LYS A 109 4.84 12.26 14.63
CA LYS A 109 5.64 11.64 15.70
C LYS A 109 6.61 10.57 15.18
N ARG A 110 6.28 9.94 14.05
CA ARG A 110 7.05 8.81 13.51
C ARG A 110 8.18 9.24 12.58
N PHE A 111 7.95 10.21 11.70
CA PHE A 111 8.92 10.59 10.69
C PHE A 111 9.46 12.01 10.92
N PRO A 112 10.74 12.29 10.61
CA PRO A 112 11.28 13.65 10.63
C PRO A 112 10.50 14.55 9.67
N ALA A 113 9.85 15.58 10.21
CA ALA A 113 8.86 16.40 9.49
C ALA A 113 9.44 17.05 8.22
N ASP A 114 10.64 17.63 8.30
CA ASP A 114 11.28 18.33 7.18
C ASP A 114 11.61 17.37 6.03
N LYS A 115 12.17 16.21 6.36
CA LYS A 115 12.49 15.16 5.38
C LYS A 115 11.23 14.59 4.72
N LEU A 116 10.16 14.42 5.50
CA LEU A 116 8.88 13.97 4.97
C LEU A 116 8.24 15.02 4.04
N ALA A 117 8.36 16.31 4.39
CA ALA A 117 7.90 17.40 3.54
C ALA A 117 8.65 17.43 2.19
N ILE A 118 9.97 17.22 2.21
CA ILE A 118 10.79 17.10 0.99
C ILE A 118 10.34 15.92 0.13
N LEU A 119 10.17 14.74 0.74
CA LEU A 119 9.72 13.55 0.01
C LEU A 119 8.33 13.79 -0.63
N ARG A 120 7.38 14.34 0.13
CA ARG A 120 6.03 14.66 -0.37
C ARG A 120 6.06 15.67 -1.50
N LYS A 121 6.88 16.72 -1.37
CA LYS A 121 7.06 17.71 -2.43
C LYS A 121 7.61 17.06 -3.69
N ALA A 122 8.68 16.26 -3.58
CA ALA A 122 9.27 15.58 -4.73
C ALA A 122 8.30 14.61 -5.42
N LEU A 123 7.50 13.86 -4.65
CA LEU A 123 6.45 13.00 -5.20
C LEU A 123 5.37 13.81 -5.94
N ASN A 124 4.96 14.96 -5.38
CA ASN A 124 3.97 15.84 -6.01
C ASN A 124 4.52 16.49 -7.29
N ASP A 125 5.78 16.93 -7.28
CA ASP A 125 6.42 17.52 -8.46
C ASP A 125 6.50 16.49 -9.62
N ASN A 126 6.61 15.21 -9.29
CA ASN A 126 6.64 14.11 -10.25
C ASN A 126 5.26 13.54 -10.60
N ILE A 127 4.17 14.03 -10.02
CA ILE A 127 2.84 13.44 -10.20
C ILE A 127 2.42 13.38 -11.67
N VAL A 128 2.78 14.40 -12.44
CA VAL A 128 2.51 14.52 -13.88
C VAL A 128 3.08 13.33 -14.68
N SER A 129 4.18 12.72 -14.22
CA SER A 129 4.81 11.59 -14.91
C SER A 129 3.99 10.29 -14.83
N PHE A 130 3.16 10.14 -13.80
CA PHE A 130 2.34 8.94 -13.60
C PHE A 130 0.82 9.19 -13.50
N GLU A 131 0.38 10.45 -13.44
CA GLU A 131 -1.03 10.85 -13.45
C GLU A 131 -1.83 10.23 -14.61
N PRO A 132 -1.33 10.13 -15.86
CA PRO A 132 -2.08 9.47 -16.94
C PRO A 132 -2.37 7.99 -16.65
N TYR A 133 -1.57 7.37 -15.78
CA TYR A 133 -1.69 5.99 -15.33
C TYR A 133 -2.40 5.87 -13.97
N LEU A 134 -2.86 6.97 -13.40
CA LEU A 134 -3.86 7.00 -12.33
C LEU A 134 -5.22 7.50 -12.84
N SER A 135 -5.33 7.82 -14.13
CA SER A 135 -6.61 7.99 -14.82
C SER A 135 -7.25 6.63 -15.18
N ASP A 136 -8.45 6.64 -15.76
CA ASP A 136 -9.23 5.44 -16.18
C ASP A 136 -8.47 4.45 -17.08
N LYS A 137 -7.28 4.81 -17.59
CA LYS A 137 -6.43 3.94 -18.41
C LYS A 137 -5.83 2.77 -17.64
N VAL A 138 -5.64 2.90 -16.34
CA VAL A 138 -5.02 1.86 -15.50
C VAL A 138 -5.89 1.62 -14.29
N LYS A 139 -6.29 0.35 -14.13
CA LYS A 139 -7.07 -0.07 -12.97
C LYS A 139 -6.20 0.03 -11.73
N HIS A 140 -6.60 0.86 -10.80
CA HIS A 140 -5.93 1.00 -9.51
C HIS A 140 -6.96 1.03 -8.39
N ILE A 141 -6.55 0.59 -7.21
CA ILE A 141 -7.34 0.74 -5.99
C ILE A 141 -6.42 1.07 -4.82
N GLU A 142 -6.86 1.99 -3.97
CA GLU A 142 -6.36 2.13 -2.62
C GLU A 142 -7.31 1.45 -1.64
N ALA A 143 -6.78 0.57 -0.80
CA ALA A 143 -7.54 -0.18 0.19
C ALA A 143 -6.86 -0.09 1.56
N ILE A 144 -7.66 0.04 2.60
CA ILE A 144 -7.17 0.25 3.96
C ILE A 144 -7.08 -1.10 4.69
N VAL A 145 -5.94 -1.38 5.29
CA VAL A 145 -5.69 -2.63 6.03
C VAL A 145 -5.29 -2.29 7.47
N PRO A 146 -5.96 -2.88 8.48
CA PRO A 146 -5.57 -2.71 9.87
C PRO A 146 -4.11 -3.08 10.15
N THR A 147 -3.36 -2.13 10.71
CA THR A 147 -2.00 -2.33 11.23
C THR A 147 -2.02 -2.26 12.75
N ARG A 148 -0.97 -2.79 13.41
CA ARG A 148 -0.93 -2.78 14.89
C ARG A 148 -0.95 -1.36 15.44
N ASN A 149 -0.25 -0.47 14.75
CA ASN A 149 -0.10 0.92 15.14
C ASN A 149 -1.42 1.69 15.03
N TRP A 150 -2.11 1.54 13.88
CA TRP A 150 -3.44 2.15 13.72
C TRP A 150 -4.44 1.58 14.73
N ALA A 151 -4.40 0.28 14.98
CA ALA A 151 -5.24 -0.35 15.97
C ALA A 151 -5.01 0.19 17.38
N ALA A 152 -3.75 0.38 17.78
CA ALA A 152 -3.41 0.97 19.07
C ALA A 152 -3.86 2.44 19.17
N ASP A 153 -3.76 3.21 18.09
CA ASP A 153 -4.25 4.60 18.04
C ASP A 153 -5.78 4.66 18.21
N CYS A 154 -6.52 3.72 17.61
CA CYS A 154 -7.98 3.65 17.72
C CYS A 154 -8.48 3.04 19.04
N PHE A 155 -7.72 2.11 19.63
CA PHE A 155 -8.11 1.34 20.81
C PHE A 155 -6.97 1.32 21.85
N PRO A 156 -6.67 2.45 22.50
CA PRO A 156 -5.52 2.58 23.42
C PRO A 156 -5.64 1.67 24.65
N ASP A 157 -6.87 1.32 25.06
CA ASP A 157 -7.14 0.49 26.25
C ASP A 157 -7.13 -1.01 25.95
N MET A 158 -6.87 -1.42 24.70
CA MET A 158 -6.84 -2.83 24.29
C MET A 158 -5.42 -3.31 24.06
N THR A 159 -5.19 -4.62 24.24
CA THR A 159 -3.92 -5.21 23.79
C THR A 159 -3.79 -5.08 22.26
N PRO A 160 -2.57 -5.00 21.70
CA PRO A 160 -2.39 -4.84 20.25
C PRO A 160 -3.14 -5.88 19.42
N SER A 161 -3.16 -7.14 19.85
CA SER A 161 -3.89 -8.20 19.15
C SER A 161 -5.41 -8.04 19.24
N GLN A 162 -5.95 -7.61 20.39
CA GLN A 162 -7.39 -7.35 20.53
C GLN A 162 -7.80 -6.15 19.69
N ALA A 163 -7.03 -5.07 19.74
CA ALA A 163 -7.25 -3.87 18.95
C ALA A 163 -7.28 -4.20 17.45
N THR A 164 -6.27 -4.91 16.93
CA THR A 164 -6.23 -5.28 15.51
C THR A 164 -7.39 -6.18 15.13
N ASN A 165 -7.75 -7.18 15.95
CA ASN A 165 -8.92 -8.01 15.69
C ASN A 165 -10.20 -7.17 15.64
N ARG A 166 -10.36 -6.23 16.58
CA ARG A 166 -11.53 -5.34 16.63
C ARG A 166 -11.63 -4.47 15.39
N MET A 167 -10.52 -3.95 14.88
CA MET A 167 -10.50 -3.19 13.63
C MET A 167 -11.00 -3.97 12.43
N TRP A 168 -10.64 -5.26 12.33
CA TRP A 168 -11.12 -6.11 11.24
C TRP A 168 -12.62 -6.40 11.33
N GLU A 169 -13.22 -6.28 12.51
CA GLU A 169 -14.65 -6.51 12.76
C GLU A 169 -15.53 -5.26 12.56
N LEU A 170 -14.92 -4.07 12.39
CA LEU A 170 -15.63 -2.84 12.05
C LEU A 170 -16.03 -2.83 10.57
#